data_AF-A0A7L2QUU0-F1
#
_entry.id   AF-A0A7L2QUU0-F1
#
_cell.length_a   1.000
_cell.length_b   1.000
_cell.length_c   1.000
_cell.angle_alpha   90.00
_cell.angle_beta   90.00
_cell.angle_gamma   90.00
#
_symmetry.space_group_name_H-M   'P 1'
#
loop_
_entity.id
_entity.type
_entity.pdbx_description
1 polymer ?
#
loop_
_entity_poly.entity_id
_entity_poly.type
_entity_poly.pdbx_seq_one_letter_code
_entity_poly.pdbx_strand_id
1 'polypeptide(L)'
;FLQLSILVHPDKNQDDADRAQKAFEAVDKAYKLLLDQEQKKRALDVIQAGKEYVEHTVKEKKKQLKKDGKPPTVEEDDPEIFKQAVYKQTMKLFAELEIKRKEREAKEMHERKRQREEEIEAQEKAKREREWQKNFE
;
A
#
# COMPACT_ATOMS: atom_id res chain seq x y z
N PHE A 1 -19.02 0.27 8.10
CA PHE A 1 -19.38 -0.82 7.19
C PHE A 1 -20.82 -0.66 6.71
N LEU A 2 -21.83 -0.90 7.56
CA LEU A 2 -23.27 -0.84 7.24
C LEU A 2 -23.71 0.31 6.30
N GLN A 3 -23.34 1.56 6.60
CA GLN A 3 -23.75 2.70 5.75
C GLN A 3 -23.09 2.69 4.36
N LEU A 4 -21.80 2.37 4.28
CA LEU A 4 -21.06 2.33 3.01
C LEU A 4 -21.45 1.12 2.17
N SER A 5 -21.64 -0.05 2.78
CA SER A 5 -22.04 -1.27 2.09
C SER A 5 -23.44 -1.16 1.46
N ILE A 6 -24.36 -0.42 2.09
CA ILE A 6 -25.67 -0.13 1.52
C ILE A 6 -25.56 0.78 0.29
N LEU A 7 -24.68 1.79 0.35
CA LEU A 7 -24.51 2.75 -0.75
C LEU A 7 -23.99 2.07 -2.03
N VAL A 8 -23.08 1.10 -1.87
CA VAL A 8 -22.42 0.42 -3.00
C VAL A 8 -23.02 -0.95 -3.33
N HIS A 9 -24.15 -1.32 -2.73
CA HIS A 9 -24.74 -2.64 -2.94
C HIS A 9 -25.19 -2.84 -4.42
N PRO A 10 -24.87 -3.97 -5.06
CA PRO A 10 -25.26 -4.25 -6.45
C PRO A 10 -26.77 -4.15 -6.69
N ASP A 11 -27.60 -4.68 -5.79
CA ASP A 11 -29.07 -4.62 -5.90
C ASP A 11 -29.63 -3.19 -5.99
N LYS A 12 -28.92 -2.20 -5.45
CA LYS A 12 -29.31 -0.78 -5.49
C LYS A 12 -28.68 -0.02 -6.67
N ASN A 13 -27.68 -0.60 -7.32
CA ASN A 13 -26.89 -0.01 -8.41
C ASN A 13 -26.90 -0.96 -9.61
N GLN A 14 -28.09 -1.41 -10.03
CA GLN A 14 -28.26 -2.44 -11.05
C GLN A 14 -27.76 -1.98 -12.43
N ASP A 15 -27.77 -0.67 -12.68
CA ASP A 15 -27.27 -0.05 -13.92
C ASP A 15 -25.75 -0.27 -14.12
N ASP A 16 -25.00 -0.51 -13.04
CA ASP A 16 -23.55 -0.75 -13.05
C ASP A 16 -23.17 -1.79 -11.98
N ALA A 17 -23.81 -2.96 -12.07
CA ALA A 17 -23.69 -4.03 -11.08
C ALA A 17 -22.24 -4.52 -10.87
N ASP A 18 -21.43 -4.57 -11.94
CA ASP A 18 -20.03 -5.00 -11.87
C ASP A 18 -19.17 -4.02 -11.06
N ARG A 19 -19.36 -2.71 -11.26
CA ARG A 19 -18.65 -1.69 -10.47
C ARG A 19 -19.13 -1.68 -9.03
N ALA A 20 -20.44 -1.82 -8.81
CA ALA A 20 -21.02 -1.89 -7.49
C ALA A 20 -20.49 -3.09 -6.70
N GLN A 21 -20.39 -4.26 -7.33
CA GLN A 21 -19.82 -5.46 -6.74
C GLN A 21 -18.37 -5.25 -6.33
N LYS A 22 -17.53 -4.70 -7.21
CA LYS A 22 -16.11 -4.39 -6.90
C LYS A 22 -15.99 -3.40 -5.74
N ALA A 23 -16.85 -2.38 -5.69
CA ALA A 23 -16.86 -1.42 -4.61
C ALA A 23 -17.31 -2.04 -3.28
N PHE A 24 -18.32 -2.90 -3.29
CA PHE A 24 -18.77 -3.65 -2.13
C PHE A 24 -17.68 -4.56 -1.57
N GLU A 25 -17.02 -5.33 -2.43
CA GLU A 25 -15.90 -6.20 -2.04
C GLU A 25 -14.74 -5.40 -1.45
N ALA A 26 -14.42 -4.23 -1.99
CA ALA A 26 -13.40 -3.35 -1.44
C ALA A 26 -13.77 -2.86 -0.02
N VAL A 27 -15.03 -2.47 0.21
CA VAL A 27 -15.54 -2.03 1.52
C VAL A 27 -15.55 -3.18 2.53
N ASP A 28 -15.96 -4.37 2.12
CA ASP A 28 -15.95 -5.59 2.95
C ASP A 28 -14.53 -6.00 3.33
N LYS A 29 -13.62 -6.04 2.37
CA LYS A 29 -12.21 -6.33 2.62
C LYS A 29 -11.59 -5.32 3.58
N ALA A 30 -11.83 -4.02 3.37
CA ALA A 30 -11.33 -2.97 4.25
C ALA A 30 -11.89 -3.12 5.67
N TYR A 31 -13.19 -3.40 5.81
CA TYR A 31 -13.81 -3.61 7.11
C TYR A 31 -13.19 -4.80 7.85
N LYS A 32 -13.08 -5.96 7.19
CA LYS A 32 -12.46 -7.17 7.76
C LYS A 32 -11.01 -6.94 8.16
N LEU A 33 -10.24 -6.22 7.33
CA LEU A 33 -8.86 -5.86 7.64
C LEU A 33 -8.77 -4.98 8.90
N LEU A 34 -9.71 -4.04 9.08
CA LEU A 34 -9.73 -3.15 10.25
C LEU A 34 -10.28 -3.81 11.53
N LEU A 35 -10.81 -5.03 11.46
CA LEU A 35 -11.14 -5.82 12.66
C LEU A 35 -9.88 -6.28 13.38
N ASP A 36 -8.81 -6.56 12.63
CA ASP A 36 -7.48 -6.81 13.18
C ASP A 36 -6.92 -5.52 13.78
N GLN A 37 -6.66 -5.54 15.09
CA GLN A 37 -6.14 -4.39 15.81
C GLN A 37 -4.75 -3.98 15.35
N GLU A 38 -3.92 -4.92 14.91
CA GLU A 38 -2.59 -4.60 14.41
C GLU A 38 -2.67 -3.85 13.08
N GLN A 39 -3.49 -4.35 12.15
CA GLN A 39 -3.70 -3.69 10.86
C GLN A 39 -4.38 -2.33 11.02
N LYS A 40 -5.37 -2.23 11.92
CA LYS A 40 -5.99 -0.95 12.28
C LYS A 40 -4.96 0.03 12.83
N LYS A 41 -4.07 -0.41 13.74
CA LYS A 41 -3.00 0.43 14.27
C LYS A 41 -2.08 0.91 13.16
N ARG A 42 -1.62 0.02 12.27
CA ARG A 42 -0.79 0.39 11.11
C ARG A 42 -1.47 1.45 10.23
N ALA A 43 -2.77 1.32 9.97
CA ALA A 43 -3.52 2.31 9.21
C ALA A 43 -3.58 3.68 9.92
N LEU A 44 -3.76 3.68 11.25
CA LEU A 44 -3.73 4.91 12.06
C LEU A 44 -2.34 5.55 12.07
N ASP A 45 -1.27 4.75 12.16
CA ASP A 45 0.10 5.23 12.14
C ASP A 45 0.43 5.93 10.80
N VAL A 46 -0.09 5.43 9.67
CA VAL A 46 0.06 6.08 8.36
C VAL A 46 -0.69 7.42 8.30
N ILE A 47 -1.89 7.50 8.88
CA ILE A 47 -2.65 8.75 8.98
C ILE A 47 -1.88 9.77 9.82
N GLN A 48 -1.35 9.34 10.96
CA GLN A 48 -0.58 10.18 11.87
C GLN A 48 0.71 10.69 11.21
N ALA A 49 1.45 9.82 10.51
CA ALA A 49 2.64 10.20 9.75
C ALA A 49 2.30 11.23 8.64
N GLY A 50 1.16 11.07 7.96
CA GLY A 50 0.69 12.04 6.98
C GLY A 50 0.41 13.42 7.60
N LYS A 51 -0.19 13.44 8.80
CA LYS A 51 -0.44 14.68 9.55
C LYS A 51 0.87 15.35 9.98
N GLU A 52 1.78 14.61 10.59
CA GLU A 52 3.07 15.13 11.05
C GLU A 52 3.92 15.68 9.89
N TYR A 53 3.88 15.01 8.74
CA TYR A 53 4.54 15.51 7.53
C TYR A 53 4.00 16.88 7.11
N VAL A 54 2.67 17.03 7.05
CA VAL A 54 2.05 18.31 6.68
C VAL A 54 2.36 19.39 7.71
N GLU A 55 2.27 19.09 9.01
CA GLU A 55 2.64 20.04 10.07
C GLU A 55 4.10 20.51 9.95
N HIS A 56 5.02 19.58 9.69
CA HIS A 56 6.43 19.87 9.47
C HIS A 56 6.63 20.75 8.24
N THR A 57 6.00 20.41 7.11
CA THR A 57 6.07 21.22 5.88
C THR A 57 5.53 22.63 6.08
N VAL A 58 4.39 22.78 6.77
CA VAL A 58 3.79 24.07 7.11
C VAL A 58 4.72 24.90 7.98
N LYS A 59 5.33 24.29 9.01
CA LYS A 59 6.30 24.94 9.88
C LYS A 59 7.54 25.44 9.11
N GLU A 60 8.08 24.61 8.22
CA GLU A 60 9.23 24.98 7.39
C GLU A 60 8.88 26.08 6.37
N LYS A 61 7.70 26.01 5.73
CA LYS A 61 7.20 27.10 4.86
C LYS A 61 7.12 28.43 5.60
N LYS A 62 6.53 28.44 6.81
CA LYS A 62 6.46 29.63 7.66
C LYS A 62 7.83 30.17 8.04
N LYS A 63 8.77 29.28 8.38
CA LYS A 63 10.16 29.63 8.71
C LYS A 63 10.87 30.25 7.51
N GLN A 64 10.64 29.71 6.30
CA GLN A 64 11.20 30.25 5.07
C GLN A 64 10.63 31.63 4.73
N LEU A 65 9.31 31.82 4.82
CA LEU A 65 8.67 33.13 4.59
C LEU A 65 9.21 34.21 5.53
N LYS A 66 9.44 33.87 6.81
CA LYS A 66 10.09 34.78 7.77
C LYS A 66 11.50 35.17 7.36
N LYS A 67 12.30 34.22 6.85
CA LYS A 67 13.66 34.50 6.34
C LYS A 67 13.63 35.39 5.10
N ASP A 68 12.63 35.20 4.25
CA ASP A 68 12.44 35.97 3.02
C ASP A 68 11.80 37.34 3.27
N GLY A 69 11.55 37.72 4.54
CA GLY A 69 10.92 38.99 4.92
C GLY A 69 9.44 39.08 4.55
N LYS A 70 8.80 37.96 4.18
CA LYS A 70 7.38 37.88 3.81
C LYS A 70 6.51 37.56 5.03
N PRO A 71 5.22 37.91 5.01
CA PRO A 71 4.29 37.50 6.06
C PRO A 71 4.29 35.97 6.22
N PRO A 72 4.33 35.43 7.45
CA PRO A 72 4.36 34.00 7.71
C PRO A 72 2.99 33.32 7.56
N THR A 73 2.11 33.89 6.75
CA THR A 73 0.78 33.35 6.46
C THR A 73 0.91 32.28 5.38
N VAL A 74 0.35 31.11 5.64
CA VAL A 74 0.33 30.00 4.67
C VAL A 74 -1.10 29.56 4.44
N GLU A 75 -1.39 28.99 3.28
CA GLU A 75 -2.75 28.56 2.91
C GLU A 75 -3.28 27.49 3.87
N GLU A 76 -2.39 26.65 4.40
CA GLU A 76 -2.70 25.62 5.38
C GLU A 76 -2.96 26.15 6.81
N ASP A 77 -2.96 27.48 7.02
CA ASP A 77 -3.52 28.09 8.24
C ASP A 77 -5.05 27.97 8.30
N ASP A 78 -5.70 27.85 7.15
CA ASP A 78 -7.11 27.47 7.07
C ASP A 78 -7.26 25.98 7.47
N PRO A 79 -8.07 25.67 8.50
CA PRO A 79 -8.33 24.29 8.92
C PRO A 79 -8.82 23.37 7.81
N GLU A 80 -9.56 23.89 6.83
CA GLU A 80 -10.09 23.08 5.73
C GLU A 80 -8.99 22.73 4.71
N ILE A 81 -8.14 23.70 4.37
CA ILE A 81 -6.99 23.46 3.50
C ILE A 81 -5.98 22.51 4.17
N PHE A 82 -5.78 22.66 5.48
CA PHE A 82 -4.94 21.74 6.26
C PHE A 82 -5.48 20.31 6.20
N LYS A 83 -6.78 20.10 6.44
CA LYS A 83 -7.42 18.77 6.33
C LYS A 83 -7.25 18.17 4.93
N GLN A 84 -7.42 18.98 3.87
CA GLN A 84 -7.21 18.52 2.50
C GLN A 84 -5.75 18.14 2.23
N ALA A 85 -4.79 18.91 2.74
CA ALA A 85 -3.37 18.61 2.64
C ALA A 85 -3.02 17.29 3.35
N VAL A 86 -3.51 17.10 4.57
CA VAL A 86 -3.35 15.84 5.32
C VAL A 86 -3.96 14.68 4.55
N TYR A 87 -5.18 14.82 4.04
CA TYR A 87 -5.84 13.78 3.25
C TYR A 87 -5.00 13.38 2.02
N LYS A 88 -4.56 14.36 1.22
CA LYS A 88 -3.72 14.10 0.04
C LYS A 88 -2.41 13.40 0.42
N GLN A 89 -1.75 13.85 1.48
CA GLN A 89 -0.50 13.25 1.94
C GLN A 89 -0.70 11.83 2.45
N THR A 90 -1.74 11.58 3.24
CA THR A 90 -2.09 10.23 3.71
C THR A 90 -2.39 9.30 2.54
N MET A 91 -3.15 9.73 1.53
CA MET A 91 -3.41 8.92 0.33
C MET A 91 -2.12 8.57 -0.42
N LYS A 92 -1.20 9.53 -0.54
CA LYS A 92 0.11 9.30 -1.14
C LYS A 92 0.91 8.24 -0.38
N LEU A 93 0.96 8.32 0.96
CA LEU A 93 1.67 7.34 1.79
C LEU A 93 1.07 5.92 1.64
N PHE A 94 -0.26 5.79 1.62
CA PHE A 94 -0.89 4.49 1.38
C PHE A 94 -0.55 3.93 -0.01
N ALA A 95 -0.55 4.77 -1.06
CA ALA A 95 -0.17 4.35 -2.40
C ALA A 95 1.29 3.87 -2.46
N GLU A 96 2.23 4.59 -1.84
CA GLU A 96 3.64 4.20 -1.76
C GLU A 96 3.85 2.88 -1.02
N LEU A 97 3.13 2.66 0.09
CA LEU A 97 3.17 1.40 0.83
C LEU A 97 2.64 0.22 0.00
N GLU A 98 1.58 0.43 -0.77
CA GLU A 98 1.01 -0.60 -1.63
C GLU A 98 1.94 -0.95 -2.81
N ILE A 99 2.61 0.05 -3.39
CA ILE A 99 3.65 -0.17 -4.41
C ILE A 99 4.78 -1.02 -3.83
N LYS A 100 5.32 -0.62 -2.66
CA LYS A 100 6.39 -1.37 -1.98
C LYS A 100 5.96 -2.79 -1.60
N ARG A 101 4.69 -3.01 -1.26
CA ARG A 101 4.15 -4.35 -0.99
C ARG A 101 4.21 -5.22 -2.25
N LYS A 102 3.71 -4.71 -3.38
CA LYS A 102 3.72 -5.42 -4.66
C LYS A 102 5.14 -5.73 -5.16
N GLU A 103 6.06 -4.78 -5.01
CA GLU A 103 7.47 -4.98 -5.39
C GLU A 103 8.12 -6.10 -4.58
N ARG A 104 7.87 -6.14 -3.26
CA ARG A 104 8.37 -7.20 -2.39
C ARG A 104 7.78 -8.56 -2.76
N GLU A 105 6.47 -8.63 -2.98
CA GLU A 105 5.79 -9.87 -3.39
C GLU A 105 6.31 -10.39 -4.74
N ALA A 106 6.54 -9.49 -5.70
CA ALA A 106 7.14 -9.84 -6.97
C ALA A 106 8.57 -10.38 -6.79
N LYS A 107 9.39 -9.72 -5.96
CA LYS A 107 10.76 -10.14 -5.69
C LYS A 107 10.80 -11.52 -5.02
N GLU A 108 9.99 -11.74 -3.98
CA GLU A 108 9.88 -13.03 -3.30
C GLU A 108 9.43 -14.15 -4.25
N MET A 109 8.47 -13.87 -5.14
CA MET A 109 8.02 -14.82 -6.15
C MET A 109 9.12 -15.17 -7.15
N HIS A 110 9.90 -14.17 -7.61
CA HIS A 110 11.04 -14.39 -8.49
C HIS A 110 12.16 -15.19 -7.82
N GLU A 111 12.50 -14.89 -6.57
CA GLU A 111 13.52 -15.63 -5.81
C GLU A 111 13.10 -17.08 -5.58
N ARG A 112 11.82 -17.31 -5.20
CA ARG A 112 11.28 -18.66 -5.04
C ARG A 112 11.29 -19.46 -6.35
N LYS A 113 11.01 -18.80 -7.48
CA LYS A 113 11.08 -19.44 -8.81
C LYS A 113 12.51 -19.85 -9.14
N ARG A 114 13.48 -18.96 -8.92
CA ARG A 114 14.90 -19.23 -9.17
C ARG A 114 15.42 -20.39 -8.32
N GLN A 115 15.12 -20.40 -7.02
CA GLN A 115 15.51 -21.48 -6.11
C GLN A 115 14.98 -22.84 -6.57
N ARG A 116 13.74 -22.89 -7.08
CA ARG A 116 13.16 -24.12 -7.63
C ARG A 116 13.85 -24.57 -8.90
N GLU A 117 14.17 -23.65 -9.80
CA GLU A 117 14.89 -23.96 -11.05
C GLU A 117 16.30 -24.49 -10.74
N GLU A 118 17.02 -23.86 -9.81
CA GLU A 118 18.34 -24.31 -9.34
C GLU A 118 18.28 -25.69 -8.67
N GLU A 119 17.25 -25.96 -7.86
CA GLU A 119 17.05 -27.27 -7.23
C GLU A 119 16.78 -28.37 -8.26
N ILE A 120 15.96 -28.09 -9.28
CA ILE A 120 15.69 -29.02 -10.38
C ILE A 120 16.98 -29.29 -11.17
N GLU A 121 17.73 -28.26 -11.54
CA GLU A 121 18.99 -28.42 -12.27
C GLU A 121 20.02 -29.23 -11.47
N ALA A 122 20.14 -28.99 -10.17
CA ALA A 122 21.02 -29.75 -9.28
C ALA A 122 20.61 -31.23 -9.20
N GLN A 123 19.30 -31.51 -9.11
CA GLN A 123 18.78 -32.88 -9.11
C GLN A 123 19.05 -33.57 -10.45
N GLU A 124 18.85 -32.90 -11.59
CA GLU A 124 19.12 -33.44 -12.92
C GLU A 124 20.62 -33.69 -13.14
N LYS A 125 21.48 -32.78 -12.69
CA LYS A 125 22.92 -32.94 -12.76
C LYS A 125 23.39 -34.13 -11.90
N ALA A 126 22.91 -34.23 -10.67
CA ALA A 126 23.22 -35.36 -9.79
C ALA A 126 22.71 -36.69 -10.37
N LYS A 127 21.53 -36.70 -11.02
CA LYS A 127 21.02 -37.90 -11.70
C LYS A 127 21.91 -38.30 -12.87
N ARG A 128 22.29 -37.34 -13.73
CA ARG A 128 23.21 -37.57 -14.86
C ARG A 128 24.57 -38.08 -14.40
N GLU A 129 25.12 -37.53 -13.32
CA GLU A 129 26.41 -37.96 -12.77
C GLU A 129 26.35 -39.39 -12.21
N ARG A 130 25.26 -39.75 -11.51
CA ARG A 130 25.04 -41.14 -11.07
C ARG A 130 24.87 -42.11 -12.24
N GLU A 131 24.17 -41.71 -13.29
CA GLU A 131 24.00 -42.52 -14.50
C GLU A 131 25.32 -42.69 -15.25
N TRP A 132 26.18 -41.66 -15.27
CA TRP A 132 27.52 -41.74 -15.85
C TRP A 132 28.41 -42.72 -15.08
N GLN A 133 28.51 -42.58 -13.75
CA GLN A 133 29.30 -43.48 -12.90
C GLN A 133 28.88 -44.95 -13.05
N LYS A 134 27.58 -45.22 -13.17
CA LYS A 134 27.08 -46.59 -13.34
C LYS A 134 27.39 -47.22 -14.71
N ASN A 135 27.59 -46.42 -15.74
CA ASN A 135 27.71 -46.90 -17.12
C ASN A 135 29.16 -46.88 -17.64
N PHE A 136 30.04 -46.08 -17.04
CA PHE A 136 31.40 -45.84 -17.55
C PHE A 136 32.51 -46.10 -16.51
N GLU A 137 32.17 -46.66 -15.35
CA GLU A 137 33.07 -47.17 -14.31
C GLU A 137 32.72 -48.64 -14.03
#